data_AF-A0ABD0XZ81-F1
#
_entry.id   AF-A0ABD0XZ81-F1
#
_cell.length_a   1.000
_cell.length_b   1.000
_cell.length_c   1.000
_cell.angle_alpha   90.00
_cell.angle_beta   90.00
_cell.angle_gamma   90.00
#
_symmetry.space_group_name_H-M   'P 1'
#
loop_
_entity.id
_entity.type
_entity.pdbx_description
1 polymer ?
#
loop_
_entity_poly.entity_id
_entity_poly.type
_entity_poly.pdbx_seq_one_letter_code
_entity_poly.pdbx_strand_id
1 'polypeptide(L)'
;GCQFYPAGEYLRFVRVTETQPVGSEILLLEVHPRRNLTIQPVDRPQDINFFEFSGVNRTFVSVRLARPLDDLVDNPRPQNVLKFRLVCYYNDEDDMISSYLSVTVYVEDVNDHGPVFVNAPYHVAVDENTPPGNENVDV
;
A
#
# COMPACT_ATOMS: atom_id res chain seq x y z
N GLY A 1 -17.43 -13.39 -19.41
CA GLY A 1 -16.40 -13.13 -18.38
C GLY A 1 -16.99 -12.84 -17.03
N CYS A 2 -16.15 -12.62 -16.02
CA CYS A 2 -16.62 -12.05 -14.76
C CYS A 2 -17.05 -10.61 -14.98
N GLN A 3 -18.06 -10.15 -14.26
CA GLN A 3 -18.43 -8.74 -14.21
C GLN A 3 -18.01 -8.16 -12.86
N PHE A 4 -17.33 -7.02 -12.87
CA PHE A 4 -17.01 -6.23 -11.68
C PHE A 4 -18.14 -5.22 -11.45
N TYR A 5 -18.51 -5.00 -10.18
CA TYR A 5 -19.59 -4.10 -9.80
C TYR A 5 -19.12 -2.96 -8.88
N PRO A 6 -19.67 -1.75 -9.07
CA PRO A 6 -20.70 -1.36 -10.05
C PRO A 6 -20.20 -1.43 -11.51
N ALA A 7 -21.10 -1.83 -12.42
CA ALA A 7 -20.73 -2.06 -13.81
C ALA A 7 -20.27 -0.76 -14.50
N GLY A 8 -19.22 -0.87 -15.33
CA GLY A 8 -18.60 0.28 -15.99
C GLY A 8 -17.48 0.95 -15.19
N GLU A 9 -17.32 0.60 -13.91
CA GLU A 9 -16.18 1.01 -13.13
C GLU A 9 -14.98 0.07 -13.38
N TYR A 10 -13.86 0.65 -13.79
CA TYR A 10 -12.62 -0.08 -14.12
C TYR A 10 -11.42 0.37 -13.28
N LEU A 11 -11.63 1.33 -12.36
CA LEU A 11 -10.62 1.88 -11.47
C LEU A 11 -11.16 1.98 -10.04
N ARG A 12 -10.34 1.61 -9.06
CA ARG A 12 -10.58 1.85 -7.63
C ARG A 12 -9.37 2.47 -6.97
N PHE A 13 -9.64 3.39 -6.05
CA PHE A 13 -8.64 4.03 -5.22
C PHE A 13 -8.92 3.68 -3.76
N VAL A 14 -7.90 3.21 -3.06
CA VAL A 14 -7.97 2.83 -1.64
C VAL A 14 -6.88 3.61 -0.91
N ARG A 15 -7.17 4.06 0.30
CA ARG A 15 -6.18 4.65 1.22
C ARG A 15 -6.04 3.73 2.43
N VAL A 16 -4.81 3.47 2.84
CA VAL A 16 -4.46 2.69 4.03
C VAL A 16 -3.29 3.39 4.72
N THR A 17 -3.15 3.20 6.03
CA THR A 17 -1.95 3.65 6.76
C THR A 17 -0.87 2.59 6.68
N GLU A 18 0.40 2.95 6.88
CA GLU A 18 1.50 1.98 6.89
C GLU A 18 1.42 0.98 8.07
N THR A 19 0.83 1.44 9.17
CA THR A 19 0.55 0.68 10.39
C THR A 19 -0.61 -0.32 10.23
N GLN A 20 -1.24 -0.37 9.05
CA GLN A 20 -2.36 -1.26 8.79
C GLN A 20 -1.93 -2.74 8.93
N PRO A 21 -2.58 -3.55 9.79
CA PRO A 21 -2.13 -4.91 10.06
C PRO A 21 -2.23 -5.85 8.85
N VAL A 22 -1.29 -6.80 8.76
CA VAL A 22 -1.38 -7.92 7.82
C VAL A 22 -2.65 -8.72 8.06
N GLY A 23 -3.32 -9.13 6.97
CA GLY A 23 -4.60 -9.84 6.97
C GLY A 23 -5.82 -8.91 7.01
N SER A 24 -5.63 -7.61 7.18
CA SER A 24 -6.74 -6.65 7.14
C SER A 24 -7.35 -6.57 5.73
N GLU A 25 -8.67 -6.39 5.67
CA GLU A 25 -9.40 -6.15 4.43
C GLU A 25 -9.27 -4.69 4.02
N ILE A 26 -8.82 -4.46 2.78
CA ILE A 26 -8.65 -3.12 2.22
C ILE A 26 -9.67 -2.81 1.12
N LEU A 27 -10.27 -3.85 0.53
CA LEU A 27 -11.27 -3.71 -0.51
C LEU A 27 -12.18 -4.93 -0.52
N LEU A 28 -13.48 -4.69 -0.32
CA LEU A 28 -14.53 -5.66 -0.56
C LEU A 28 -15.24 -5.28 -1.86
N LEU A 29 -15.22 -6.17 -2.86
CA LEU A 29 -15.87 -5.91 -4.14
C LEU A 29 -16.77 -7.06 -4.58
N GLU A 30 -17.80 -6.71 -5.32
CA GLU A 30 -18.67 -7.66 -5.97
C GLU A 30 -18.15 -7.98 -7.37
N VAL A 31 -17.90 -9.27 -7.60
CA VAL A 31 -17.46 -9.81 -8.88
C VAL A 31 -18.09 -11.18 -9.09
N HIS A 32 -18.80 -11.37 -10.20
CA HIS A 32 -19.40 -12.67 -10.53
C HIS A 32 -19.69 -12.81 -12.04
N PRO A 33 -19.69 -14.06 -12.56
CA PRO A 33 -19.18 -15.28 -11.94
C PRO A 33 -17.63 -15.25 -11.83
N ARG A 34 -17.04 -15.78 -10.75
CA ARG A 34 -15.59 -15.67 -10.43
C ARG A 34 -14.75 -16.79 -11.02
N ARG A 35 -14.77 -16.95 -12.34
CA ARG A 35 -13.92 -17.94 -13.02
C ARG A 35 -12.59 -17.30 -13.39
N ASN A 36 -11.48 -17.96 -13.04
CA ASN A 36 -10.12 -17.54 -13.39
C ASN A 36 -9.77 -16.10 -12.95
N LEU A 37 -10.22 -15.68 -11.76
CA LEU A 37 -9.85 -14.40 -11.16
C LEU A 37 -8.39 -14.46 -10.69
N THR A 38 -7.60 -13.46 -11.05
CA THR A 38 -6.18 -13.36 -10.70
C THR A 38 -5.81 -11.92 -10.33
N ILE A 39 -4.79 -11.74 -9.49
CA ILE A 39 -4.13 -10.45 -9.30
C ILE A 39 -2.95 -10.37 -10.26
N GLN A 40 -2.81 -9.23 -10.94
CA GLN A 40 -1.69 -8.96 -11.83
C GLN A 40 -1.07 -7.60 -11.54
N PRO A 41 0.25 -7.44 -11.75
CA PRO A 41 0.90 -6.17 -11.55
C PRO A 41 0.49 -5.19 -12.66
N VAL A 42 0.59 -3.90 -12.35
CA VAL A 42 0.41 -2.82 -13.34
C VAL A 42 1.77 -2.25 -13.73
N ASP A 43 2.45 -1.59 -12.79
CA ASP A 43 3.74 -0.93 -13.05
C ASP A 43 4.91 -1.74 -12.48
N ARG A 44 4.82 -2.12 -11.20
CA ARG A 44 5.89 -2.83 -10.49
C ARG A 44 5.44 -4.25 -10.15
N PRO A 45 6.20 -5.28 -10.55
CA PRO A 45 5.83 -6.67 -10.28
C PRO A 45 5.87 -7.03 -8.79
N GLN A 46 6.51 -6.21 -7.96
CA GLN A 46 6.62 -6.45 -6.51
C GLN A 46 5.36 -5.97 -5.75
N ASP A 47 4.59 -5.03 -6.31
CA ASP A 47 3.43 -4.43 -5.65
C ASP A 47 2.35 -5.48 -5.33
N ILE A 48 2.20 -6.52 -6.17
CA ILE A 48 1.23 -7.59 -5.93
C ILE A 48 1.56 -8.43 -4.71
N ASN A 49 2.82 -8.43 -4.24
CA ASN A 49 3.23 -9.24 -3.09
C ASN A 49 2.63 -8.74 -1.77
N PHE A 50 2.10 -7.51 -1.75
CA PHE A 50 1.41 -6.92 -0.61
C PHE A 50 -0.06 -7.31 -0.54
N PHE A 51 -0.61 -7.96 -1.57
CA PHE A 51 -2.04 -8.20 -1.66
C PHE A 51 -2.35 -9.66 -1.97
N GLU A 52 -3.34 -10.17 -1.27
CA GLU A 52 -4.00 -11.43 -1.62
C GLU A 52 -5.50 -11.19 -1.68
N PHE A 53 -6.23 -12.09 -2.34
CA PHE A 53 -7.68 -12.04 -2.35
C PHE A 53 -8.28 -13.38 -1.93
N SER A 54 -9.43 -13.31 -1.27
CA SER A 54 -10.18 -14.49 -0.87
C SER A 54 -11.67 -14.31 -1.17
N GLY A 55 -12.34 -15.41 -1.52
CA GLY A 55 -13.78 -15.40 -1.75
C GLY A 55 -14.53 -15.32 -0.42
N VAL A 56 -15.38 -14.32 -0.25
CA VAL A 56 -16.20 -14.15 0.98
C VAL A 56 -17.47 -14.98 0.90
N ASN A 57 -18.20 -14.86 -0.20
CA ASN A 57 -19.41 -15.63 -0.47
C ASN A 57 -19.43 -16.01 -1.96
N ARG A 58 -20.61 -16.16 -2.61
CA ARG A 58 -20.72 -16.51 -4.04
C ARG A 58 -20.42 -15.35 -5.01
N THR A 59 -20.52 -14.11 -4.58
CA THR A 59 -20.38 -12.91 -5.42
C THR A 59 -19.32 -11.93 -4.93
N PHE A 60 -18.94 -11.97 -3.64
CA PHE A 60 -17.98 -11.03 -3.07
C PHE A 60 -16.57 -11.61 -2.92
N VAL A 61 -15.59 -10.75 -3.15
CA VAL A 61 -14.16 -11.00 -2.92
C VAL A 61 -13.61 -9.93 -2.00
N SER A 62 -12.81 -10.38 -1.03
CA SER A 62 -12.06 -9.56 -0.08
C SER A 62 -10.61 -9.51 -0.55
N VAL A 63 -10.09 -8.32 -0.83
CA VAL A 63 -8.65 -8.09 -1.00
C VAL A 63 -8.07 -7.68 0.36
N ARG A 64 -6.99 -8.36 0.75
CA ARG A 64 -6.35 -8.22 2.05
C ARG A 64 -4.87 -7.93 1.92
N LEU A 65 -4.31 -7.29 2.94
CA LEU A 65 -2.87 -7.12 3.05
C LEU A 65 -2.20 -8.47 3.36
N ALA A 66 -1.22 -8.84 2.56
CA ALA A 66 -0.41 -10.05 2.74
C ALA A 66 0.95 -9.74 3.40
N ARG A 67 1.38 -8.47 3.40
CA ARG A 67 2.67 -8.00 3.93
C ARG A 67 2.52 -6.65 4.64
N PRO A 68 3.40 -6.33 5.60
CA PRO A 68 3.43 -5.01 6.25
C PRO A 68 3.75 -3.91 5.24
N LEU A 69 3.30 -2.69 5.53
CA LEU A 69 3.47 -1.51 4.67
C LEU A 69 4.48 -0.49 5.22
N ASP A 70 4.81 -0.57 6.51
CA ASP A 70 5.80 0.23 7.27
C ASP A 70 7.03 0.64 6.43
N ASP A 71 7.83 -0.35 6.00
CA ASP A 71 9.05 -0.14 5.23
C ASP A 71 8.85 0.58 3.88
N LEU A 72 7.62 0.76 3.38
CA LEU A 72 7.36 1.43 2.11
C LEU A 72 7.51 2.94 2.20
N VAL A 73 7.17 3.56 3.33
CA VAL A 73 7.24 5.03 3.48
C VAL A 73 8.25 5.45 4.54
N ASP A 74 8.64 4.55 5.45
CA ASP A 74 9.77 4.72 6.38
C ASP A 74 11.14 4.35 5.78
N ASN A 75 11.43 4.82 4.58
CA ASN A 75 12.72 4.59 3.95
C ASN A 75 13.22 5.79 3.14
N PRO A 76 14.53 5.87 2.80
CA PRO A 76 15.10 7.02 2.09
C PRO A 76 14.53 7.29 0.68
N ARG A 77 13.75 6.38 0.11
CA ARG A 77 13.13 6.45 -1.22
C ARG A 77 11.68 5.94 -1.14
N PRO A 78 10.78 6.70 -0.49
CA PRO A 78 9.45 6.21 -0.15
C PRO A 78 8.62 5.85 -1.38
N GLN A 79 7.84 4.78 -1.25
CA GLN A 79 6.85 4.30 -2.21
C GLN A 79 5.46 4.31 -1.55
N ASN A 80 4.76 5.43 -1.65
CA ASN A 80 3.42 5.60 -1.09
C ASN A 80 2.28 5.15 -2.04
N VAL A 81 2.61 4.53 -3.18
CA VAL A 81 1.62 4.06 -4.16
C VAL A 81 1.95 2.64 -4.61
N LEU A 82 0.98 1.75 -4.45
CA LEU A 82 0.99 0.38 -4.96
C LEU A 82 -0.12 0.20 -5.99
N LYS A 83 0.16 -0.47 -7.10
CA LYS A 83 -0.83 -0.69 -8.17
C LYS A 83 -0.90 -2.15 -8.61
N PHE A 84 -2.12 -2.66 -8.67
CA PHE A 84 -2.42 -3.97 -9.22
C PHE A 84 -3.74 -3.95 -9.98
N ARG A 85 -4.03 -5.01 -10.72
CA ARG A 85 -5.33 -5.24 -11.34
C ARG A 85 -5.87 -6.61 -10.97
N LEU A 86 -7.16 -6.68 -10.69
CA LEU A 86 -7.90 -7.92 -10.65
C LEU A 86 -8.33 -8.25 -12.07
N VAL A 87 -7.99 -9.44 -12.57
CA VAL A 87 -8.25 -9.85 -13.96
C VAL A 87 -9.00 -11.16 -13.99
N CYS A 88 -10.02 -11.22 -14.83
CA CYS A 88 -10.79 -12.41 -15.10
C CYS A 88 -10.66 -12.82 -16.56
N TYR A 89 -10.18 -14.05 -16.78
CA TYR A 89 -10.05 -14.61 -18.12
C TYR A 89 -11.24 -15.50 -18.47
N TYR A 90 -11.75 -15.35 -19.69
CA TYR A 90 -12.72 -16.28 -20.26
C TYR A 90 -12.44 -16.51 -21.74
N ASN A 91 -12.60 -17.76 -22.16
CA ASN A 91 -12.43 -18.15 -23.55
C ASN A 91 -13.77 -17.92 -24.25
N ASP A 92 -13.74 -17.25 -25.39
CA ASP A 92 -14.89 -17.06 -26.27
C ASP A 92 -14.51 -17.54 -27.67
N GLU A 93 -14.88 -18.79 -27.98
CA GLU A 93 -14.75 -19.58 -29.23
C GLU A 93 -13.43 -19.58 -30.03
N ASP A 94 -12.54 -18.59 -29.87
CA ASP A 94 -11.15 -18.51 -30.35
C ASP A 94 -10.37 -17.33 -29.70
N ASP A 95 -11.06 -16.37 -29.06
CA ASP A 95 -10.47 -15.20 -28.41
C ASP A 95 -10.41 -15.34 -26.88
N MET A 96 -9.27 -14.96 -26.30
CA MET A 96 -9.13 -14.81 -24.85
C MET A 96 -9.54 -13.40 -24.44
N ILE A 97 -10.80 -13.25 -24.04
CA ILE A 97 -11.31 -11.96 -23.55
C ILE A 97 -11.05 -11.87 -22.04
N SER A 98 -10.71 -10.66 -21.56
CA SER A 98 -10.56 -10.40 -20.14
C SER A 98 -11.33 -9.18 -19.68
N SER A 99 -11.87 -9.25 -18.48
CA SER A 99 -12.36 -8.10 -17.73
C SER A 99 -11.38 -7.82 -16.59
N TYR A 100 -11.21 -6.54 -16.25
CA TYR A 100 -10.32 -6.16 -15.17
C TYR A 100 -10.82 -4.96 -14.38
N LEU A 101 -10.36 -4.88 -13.13
CA LEU A 101 -10.49 -3.73 -12.25
C LEU A 101 -9.09 -3.34 -11.78
N SER A 102 -8.64 -2.16 -12.16
CA SER A 102 -7.37 -1.59 -11.72
C SER A 102 -7.54 -0.96 -10.34
N VAL A 103 -6.65 -1.28 -9.41
CA VAL A 103 -6.68 -0.80 -8.03
C VAL A 103 -5.38 -0.04 -7.75
N THR A 104 -5.52 1.18 -7.26
CA THR A 104 -4.41 2.01 -6.76
C THR A 104 -4.57 2.17 -5.25
N VAL A 105 -3.57 1.73 -4.51
CA VAL A 105 -3.53 1.84 -3.04
C VAL A 105 -2.54 2.94 -2.68
N TYR A 106 -3.02 3.96 -1.99
CA TYR A 106 -2.20 5.01 -1.38
C TYR A 106 -1.88 4.60 0.05
N VAL A 107 -0.59 4.56 0.38
CA VAL A 107 -0.09 4.32 1.73
C VAL A 107 0.17 5.67 2.39
N GLU A 108 -0.45 5.89 3.54
CA GLU A 108 -0.27 7.08 4.35
C GLU A 108 0.82 6.81 5.40
N ASP A 109 1.87 7.61 5.30
CA ASP A 109 2.94 7.77 6.29
C ASP A 109 2.35 8.43 7.54
N VAL A 110 2.47 7.76 8.67
CA VAL A 110 2.05 8.24 9.98
C VAL A 110 3.28 8.39 10.86
N ASN A 111 3.32 9.43 11.70
CA ASN A 111 4.44 9.65 12.61
C ASN A 111 4.42 8.66 13.79
N ASP A 112 4.80 7.41 13.54
CA ASP A 112 4.97 6.33 14.52
C ASP A 112 6.44 6.08 14.88
N HIS A 113 7.36 6.62 14.10
CA HIS A 113 8.79 6.68 14.39
C HIS A 113 9.15 7.83 15.33
N GLY A 114 9.58 7.50 16.54
CA GLY A 114 10.11 8.48 17.49
C GLY A 114 11.44 9.11 17.02
N PRO A 115 11.76 10.35 17.46
CA PRO A 115 13.02 10.99 17.09
C PRO A 115 14.22 10.20 17.62
N VAL A 116 15.21 9.95 16.75
CA VAL A 116 16.49 9.35 17.13
C VAL A 116 17.51 10.45 17.37
N PHE A 117 17.89 10.67 18.63
CA PHE A 117 18.91 11.65 19.00
C PHE A 117 20.31 11.11 18.70
N VAL A 118 21.01 11.75 17.75
CA VAL A 118 22.40 11.43 17.43
C VAL A 118 23.30 12.03 18.53
N ASN A 119 24.25 11.25 19.05
CA ASN A 119 25.23 11.68 20.07
C ASN A 119 24.63 12.03 21.46
N ALA A 120 23.50 11.42 21.83
CA ALA A 120 23.01 11.51 23.21
C ALA A 120 23.87 10.64 24.17
N PRO A 121 24.26 11.14 25.36
CA PRO A 121 23.98 12.49 25.89
C PRO A 121 24.88 13.58 25.30
N TYR A 122 24.30 14.75 25.04
CA TYR A 122 25.04 15.94 24.60
C TYR A 122 25.84 16.53 25.76
N HIS A 123 27.16 16.65 25.59
CA HIS A 123 28.05 17.33 26.52
C HIS A 123 28.55 18.64 25.90
N VAL A 124 28.18 19.77 26.50
CA VAL A 124 28.67 21.10 26.11
C VAL A 124 29.49 21.67 27.27
N ALA A 125 30.71 22.13 26.96
CA ALA A 125 31.52 22.93 27.88
C ALA A 125 31.42 24.39 27.45
N VAL A 126 31.00 25.27 28.36
CA VAL A 126 30.89 26.71 28.13
C VAL A 126 31.89 27.43 29.04
N ASP A 127 32.70 28.33 28.48
CA ASP A 127 33.60 29.17 29.26
C ASP A 127 32.81 30.26 29.99
N GLU A 128 33.17 30.57 31.23
CA GLU A 128 32.48 31.58 32.04
C GLU A 128 32.54 33.00 31.45
N ASN A 129 33.49 33.27 30.55
CA ASN A 129 33.64 34.54 29.84
C ASN A 129 32.83 34.60 28.53
N THR A 130 32.03 33.57 28.24
CA THR A 130 31.20 33.53 27.03
C THR A 130 30.11 34.60 27.12
N PRO A 131 30.07 35.59 26.20
CA PRO A 131 29.04 36.62 26.22
C PRO A 131 27.65 36.01 25.93
N PRO A 132 26.57 36.59 26.50
CA PRO A 132 25.22 36.14 26.24
C PRO A 132 24.91 36.21 24.73
N GLY A 133 24.44 35.10 24.15
CA GLY A 133 24.06 35.02 22.73
C GLY A 133 24.93 34.13 21.85
N ASN A 134 26.03 33.56 22.36
CA ASN A 134 26.84 32.57 21.64
C ASN A 134 26.39 31.13 21.96
N GLU A 135 25.20 30.74 21.49
CA GLU A 135 24.79 29.32 21.48
C GLU A 135 25.27 28.67 20.19
N ASN A 136 26.50 28.13 20.18
CA ASN A 136 26.88 27.13 19.19
C ASN A 136 26.50 25.75 19.72
N VAL A 137 25.21 25.46 19.67
CA VAL A 137 24.72 24.07 19.70
C VAL A 137 24.75 23.60 18.26
N ASP A 138 25.76 22.82 17.89
CA ASP A 138 25.72 22.09 16.61
C ASP A 138 24.61 21.04 16.73
N VAL A 139 23.58 21.21 15.90
CA VAL A 139 22.43 20.31 15.70
C VAL A 139 22.69 19.36 14.54
#